data_AF-A0A2D0SC95-F1
#
_entry.id   AF-A0A2D0SC95-F1
#
_cell.length_a   1.000
_cell.length_b   1.000
_cell.length_c   1.000
_cell.angle_alpha   90.00
_cell.angle_beta   90.00
_cell.angle_gamma   90.00
#
_symmetry.space_group_name_H-M   'P 1'
#
loop_
_entity.id
_entity.type
_entity.pdbx_description
1 polymer ?
#
loop_
_entity_poly.entity_id
_entity_poly.type
_entity_poly.pdbx_seq_one_letter_code
_entity_poly.pdbx_strand_id
1 'polypeptide(L)'
;MKCFNECESYLEKLRSIAQNFPESALGHHPEVLGEKAWAFFKFSRKYYNQAKECFEKALELEPMNAEWNCGYAFVLHRLETKSSGVTDSPTVKQLRRALDTNSENDELKAILAVKLAQTTEYDEGERLMEEALEGSPNAPNVIRYVGKFLRTYGDVERSIALLKRALEKSPASAFIHHQLALCYKRKTTSLQREGSQNSHSSGAEIQRLRSQCIYHLDKATELKPGFIIAMTELAIQYSEDGKLDRAEEMFQQTLQTAEEKNEGQQQVYLSYAQFLQYRRRDLPEAITYYMECLKIDEDTINGQKSAKHLNKINDRRSSKSPGSGRAQRTFVRKEERNAGP
;
A
#
# COMPACT_ATOMS: atom_id res chain seq x y z
N MET A 1 -23.62 -37.58 -12.23
CA MET A 1 -22.68 -38.73 -12.31
C MET A 1 -21.39 -38.41 -13.06
N LYS A 2 -21.37 -37.68 -14.19
CA LYS A 2 -20.10 -37.32 -14.88
C LYS A 2 -19.08 -36.54 -14.02
N CYS A 3 -19.49 -35.49 -13.31
CA CYS A 3 -18.59 -34.71 -12.47
C CYS A 3 -18.03 -35.49 -11.26
N PHE A 4 -18.71 -36.54 -10.80
CA PHE A 4 -18.25 -37.37 -9.69
C PHE A 4 -17.10 -38.29 -10.13
N ASN A 5 -17.25 -38.93 -11.30
CA ASN A 5 -16.21 -39.78 -11.88
C ASN A 5 -14.96 -38.98 -12.29
N GLU A 6 -15.12 -37.73 -12.72
CA GLU A 6 -14.00 -36.82 -13.00
C GLU A 6 -13.25 -36.46 -11.72
N CYS A 7 -13.95 -36.13 -10.63
CA CYS A 7 -13.32 -35.90 -9.32
C CYS A 7 -12.60 -37.13 -8.77
N GLU A 8 -13.16 -38.33 -8.90
CA GLU A 8 -12.48 -39.58 -8.50
C GLU A 8 -11.21 -39.82 -9.31
N SER A 9 -11.23 -39.59 -10.63
CA SER A 9 -10.04 -39.70 -11.47
C SER A 9 -8.93 -38.71 -11.06
N TYR A 10 -9.30 -37.48 -10.69
CA TYR A 10 -8.33 -36.51 -10.16
C TYR A 10 -7.78 -36.92 -8.80
N LEU A 11 -8.62 -37.45 -7.90
CA LEU A 11 -8.19 -37.94 -6.59
C LEU A 11 -7.27 -39.17 -6.70
N GLU A 12 -7.53 -40.08 -7.63
CA GLU A 12 -6.65 -41.21 -7.91
C GLU A 12 -5.29 -40.75 -8.45
N LYS A 13 -5.28 -39.76 -9.35
CA LYS A 13 -4.03 -39.15 -9.84
C LYS A 13 -3.24 -38.52 -8.69
N LEU A 14 -3.90 -37.75 -7.83
CA LEU A 14 -3.26 -37.13 -6.66
C LEU A 14 -2.71 -38.18 -5.68
N ARG A 15 -3.46 -39.28 -5.44
CA ARG A 15 -2.99 -40.40 -4.60
C ARG A 15 -1.81 -41.14 -5.23
N SER A 16 -1.81 -41.34 -6.55
CA SER A 16 -0.69 -41.95 -7.27
C SER A 16 0.57 -41.08 -7.20
N ILE A 17 0.42 -39.77 -7.33
CA ILE A 17 1.52 -38.81 -7.13
C ILE A 17 2.00 -38.88 -5.67
N ALA A 18 1.10 -38.86 -4.68
CA ALA A 18 1.45 -38.94 -3.27
C ALA A 18 2.11 -40.26 -2.84
N GLN A 19 1.88 -41.36 -3.55
CA GLN A 19 2.61 -42.62 -3.32
C GLN A 19 4.06 -42.58 -3.82
N ASN A 20 4.33 -41.80 -4.86
CA ASN A 20 5.67 -41.67 -5.46
C ASN A 20 6.54 -40.63 -4.75
N PHE A 21 5.95 -39.77 -3.92
CA PHE A 21 6.64 -38.76 -3.14
C PHE A 21 6.19 -38.85 -1.67
N PRO A 22 7.02 -39.31 -0.73
CA PRO A 22 6.65 -39.32 0.69
C PRO A 22 6.20 -37.93 1.16
N GLU A 23 5.22 -37.84 2.06
CA GLU A 23 4.70 -36.57 2.60
C GLU A 23 5.81 -35.64 3.15
N SER A 24 6.90 -36.22 3.66
CA SER A 24 8.09 -35.48 4.12
C SER A 24 8.89 -34.82 3.00
N ALA A 25 8.80 -35.33 1.76
CA ALA A 25 9.50 -34.83 0.57
C ALA A 25 8.63 -33.87 -0.27
N LEU A 26 7.30 -34.05 -0.30
CA LEU A 26 6.36 -33.18 -1.03
C LEU A 26 6.42 -31.72 -0.57
N GLY A 27 6.58 -31.48 0.73
CA GLY A 27 6.69 -30.13 1.29
C GLY A 27 7.96 -29.37 0.91
N HIS A 28 8.93 -30.04 0.29
CA HIS A 28 10.22 -29.49 -0.10
C HIS A 28 10.42 -29.49 -1.62
N HIS A 29 9.42 -29.86 -2.42
CA HIS A 29 9.50 -29.77 -3.88
C HIS A 29 9.32 -28.29 -4.31
N PRO A 30 10.18 -27.75 -5.20
CA PRO A 30 10.13 -26.33 -5.56
C PRO A 30 8.76 -25.89 -6.11
N GLU A 31 8.10 -26.75 -6.88
CA GLU A 31 6.77 -26.54 -7.43
C GLU A 31 5.69 -26.46 -6.36
N VAL A 32 5.74 -27.34 -5.35
CA VAL A 32 4.77 -27.29 -4.23
C VAL A 32 4.99 -26.03 -3.40
N LEU A 33 6.25 -25.67 -3.15
CA LEU A 33 6.62 -24.45 -2.42
C LEU A 33 6.16 -23.20 -3.18
N GLY A 34 6.44 -23.14 -4.47
CA GLY A 34 6.09 -22.00 -5.32
C GLY A 34 4.58 -21.83 -5.53
N GLU A 35 3.84 -22.91 -5.76
CA GLU A 35 2.37 -22.86 -5.83
C GLU A 35 1.76 -22.45 -4.49
N LYS A 36 2.28 -22.97 -3.37
CA LYS A 36 1.89 -22.55 -2.03
C LYS A 36 2.18 -21.05 -1.82
N ALA A 37 3.31 -20.56 -2.32
CA ALA A 37 3.66 -19.15 -2.25
C ALA A 37 2.67 -18.28 -3.04
N TRP A 38 2.30 -18.69 -4.26
CA TRP A 38 1.27 -18.00 -5.04
C TRP A 38 -0.10 -18.02 -4.36
N ALA A 39 -0.49 -19.15 -3.77
CA ALA A 39 -1.75 -19.25 -3.03
C ALA A 39 -1.79 -18.27 -1.87
N PHE A 40 -0.73 -18.21 -1.05
CA PHE A 40 -0.61 -17.22 0.02
C PHE A 40 -0.64 -15.79 -0.50
N PHE A 41 0.10 -15.50 -1.57
CA PHE A 41 0.15 -14.17 -2.16
C PHE A 41 -1.21 -13.70 -2.72
N LYS A 42 -1.94 -14.58 -3.40
CA LYS A 42 -3.24 -14.23 -4.01
C LYS A 42 -4.36 -14.14 -2.96
N PHE A 43 -4.27 -14.89 -1.87
CA PHE A 43 -5.34 -15.00 -0.88
C PHE A 43 -5.51 -13.72 -0.04
N SER A 44 -4.45 -13.26 0.65
CA SER A 44 -4.54 -12.06 1.48
C SER A 44 -3.15 -11.51 1.85
N ARG A 45 -3.09 -10.19 2.09
CA ARG A 45 -1.89 -9.49 2.57
C ARG A 45 -1.32 -10.09 3.86
N LYS A 46 -2.17 -10.63 4.72
CA LYS A 46 -1.77 -11.31 5.96
C LYS A 46 -0.74 -12.43 5.71
N TYR A 47 -0.81 -13.08 4.55
CA TYR A 47 0.03 -14.22 4.20
C TYR A 47 1.24 -13.83 3.34
N TYR A 48 1.51 -12.55 3.11
CA TYR A 48 2.65 -12.14 2.28
C TYR A 48 4.01 -12.57 2.85
N ASN A 49 4.19 -12.56 4.17
CA ASN A 49 5.43 -13.09 4.78
C ASN A 49 5.57 -14.60 4.54
N GLN A 50 4.48 -15.36 4.62
CA GLN A 50 4.49 -16.80 4.33
C GLN A 50 4.74 -17.06 2.83
N ALA A 51 4.17 -16.23 1.94
CA ALA A 51 4.48 -16.27 0.51
C ALA A 51 5.97 -15.99 0.27
N LYS A 52 6.54 -14.99 0.96
CA LYS A 52 7.96 -14.64 0.89
C LYS A 52 8.84 -15.83 1.22
N GLU A 53 8.60 -16.45 2.39
CA GLU A 53 9.36 -17.62 2.84
C GLU A 53 9.26 -18.81 1.88
N CYS A 54 8.06 -19.04 1.31
CA CYS A 54 7.87 -20.15 0.36
C CYS A 54 8.59 -19.89 -0.97
N PHE A 55 8.56 -18.68 -1.51
CA PHE A 55 9.35 -18.33 -2.69
C PHE A 55 10.86 -18.36 -2.41
N GLU A 56 11.31 -17.90 -1.23
CA GLU A 56 12.72 -17.97 -0.83
C GLU A 56 13.21 -19.43 -0.86
N LYS A 57 12.46 -20.36 -0.25
CA LYS A 57 12.79 -21.80 -0.27
C LYS A 57 12.73 -22.41 -1.67
N ALA A 58 11.74 -22.03 -2.49
CA ALA A 58 11.68 -22.50 -3.88
C ALA A 58 12.91 -22.05 -4.68
N LEU A 59 13.39 -20.81 -4.46
CA LEU A 59 14.56 -20.25 -5.11
C LEU A 59 15.90 -20.76 -4.56
N GLU A 60 15.95 -21.27 -3.32
CA GLU A 60 17.11 -22.02 -2.82
C GLU A 60 17.36 -23.30 -3.64
N LEU A 61 16.27 -23.94 -4.10
CA LEU A 61 16.31 -25.16 -4.91
C LEU A 61 16.47 -24.86 -6.39
N GLU A 62 15.78 -23.83 -6.90
CA GLU A 62 15.82 -23.42 -8.31
C GLU A 62 16.12 -21.92 -8.48
N PRO A 63 17.38 -21.49 -8.35
CA PRO A 63 17.72 -20.07 -8.32
C PRO A 63 17.35 -19.30 -9.60
N MET A 64 17.29 -19.97 -10.74
CA MET A 64 17.03 -19.35 -12.05
C MET A 64 15.60 -19.57 -12.56
N ASN A 65 14.71 -20.16 -11.74
CA ASN A 65 13.32 -20.35 -12.15
C ASN A 65 12.63 -18.99 -12.32
N ALA A 66 12.18 -18.70 -13.54
CA ALA A 66 11.57 -17.44 -13.91
C ALA A 66 10.29 -17.15 -13.11
N GLU A 67 9.45 -18.16 -12.87
CA GLU A 67 8.18 -18.01 -12.18
C GLU A 67 8.37 -17.67 -10.70
N TRP A 68 9.28 -18.38 -10.01
CA TRP A 68 9.59 -18.10 -8.61
C TRP A 68 10.26 -16.75 -8.44
N ASN A 69 11.15 -16.36 -9.35
CA ASN A 69 11.75 -15.03 -9.31
C ASN A 69 10.71 -13.92 -9.50
N CYS A 70 9.73 -14.12 -10.40
CA CYS A 70 8.60 -13.21 -10.60
C CYS A 70 7.72 -13.11 -9.34
N GLY A 71 7.26 -14.26 -8.82
CA GLY A 71 6.43 -14.32 -7.62
C GLY A 71 7.11 -13.68 -6.41
N TYR A 72 8.39 -13.96 -6.22
CA TYR A 72 9.18 -13.36 -5.15
C TYR A 72 9.30 -11.84 -5.30
N ALA A 73 9.55 -11.34 -6.51
CA ALA A 73 9.60 -9.90 -6.79
C ALA A 73 8.27 -9.20 -6.45
N PHE A 74 7.13 -9.80 -6.80
CA PHE A 74 5.81 -9.27 -6.45
C PHE A 74 5.58 -9.20 -4.94
N VAL A 75 5.96 -10.25 -4.20
CA VAL A 75 5.82 -10.30 -2.74
C VAL A 75 6.70 -9.25 -2.07
N LEU A 76 7.97 -9.16 -2.44
CA LEU A 76 8.89 -8.16 -1.91
C LEU A 76 8.37 -6.74 -2.18
N HIS A 77 7.90 -6.47 -3.41
CA HIS A 77 7.29 -5.19 -3.75
C HIS A 77 6.09 -4.84 -2.86
N ARG A 78 5.27 -5.82 -2.49
CA ARG A 78 4.10 -5.61 -1.63
C ARG A 78 4.45 -5.45 -0.15
N LEU A 79 5.51 -6.10 0.32
CA LEU A 79 5.99 -6.02 1.71
C LEU A 79 6.85 -4.78 1.96
N GLU A 80 7.51 -4.25 0.92
CA GLU A 80 8.39 -3.12 1.08
C GLU A 80 7.60 -1.83 1.39
N THR A 81 7.69 -1.41 2.65
CA THR A 81 7.06 -0.19 3.18
C THR A 81 7.94 1.05 3.02
N LYS A 82 9.25 0.87 2.79
CA LYS A 82 10.22 1.95 2.65
C LYS A 82 10.46 2.32 1.18
N SER A 83 10.67 3.62 0.95
CA SER A 83 11.47 4.11 -0.18
C SER A 83 12.86 4.43 0.37
N SER A 84 13.54 3.43 0.95
CA SER A 84 14.97 3.56 1.23
C SER A 84 15.72 3.63 -0.10
N GLY A 85 16.86 4.32 -0.13
CA GLY A 85 17.66 4.53 -1.35
C GLY A 85 17.71 3.28 -2.23
N VAL A 86 17.34 3.45 -3.49
CA VAL A 86 17.03 2.36 -4.43
C VAL A 86 18.19 1.42 -4.69
N THR A 87 19.42 1.92 -4.54
CA THR A 87 20.66 1.20 -4.87
C THR A 87 20.85 -0.08 -4.05
N ASP A 88 20.25 -0.17 -2.85
CA ASP A 88 20.31 -1.37 -1.99
C ASP A 88 18.95 -1.98 -1.65
N SER A 89 17.87 -1.58 -2.35
CA SER A 89 16.55 -2.19 -2.13
C SER A 89 16.56 -3.67 -2.56
N PRO A 90 16.26 -4.62 -1.65
CA PRO A 90 16.12 -6.04 -2.00
C PRO A 90 15.07 -6.26 -3.10
N THR A 91 14.01 -5.46 -3.09
CA THR A 91 12.96 -5.50 -4.11
C THR A 91 13.49 -5.14 -5.49
N VAL A 92 14.30 -4.08 -5.61
CA VAL A 92 14.86 -3.64 -6.90
C VAL A 92 15.79 -4.71 -7.46
N LYS A 93 16.67 -5.27 -6.62
CA LYS A 93 17.55 -6.38 -7.00
C LYS A 93 16.75 -7.59 -7.51
N GLN A 94 15.69 -7.96 -6.79
CA GLN A 94 14.85 -9.09 -7.19
C GLN A 94 14.01 -8.82 -8.43
N LEU A 95 13.52 -7.59 -8.64
CA LEU A 95 12.82 -7.19 -9.86
C LEU A 95 13.72 -7.30 -11.08
N ARG A 96 14.98 -6.83 -10.97
CA ARG A 96 15.99 -6.98 -12.04
C ARG A 96 16.23 -8.44 -12.37
N ARG A 97 16.47 -9.28 -11.36
CA ARG A 97 16.65 -10.73 -11.54
C ARG A 97 15.44 -11.42 -12.18
N ALA A 98 14.23 -11.01 -11.80
CA ALA A 98 13.01 -11.52 -12.41
C ALA A 98 12.90 -11.14 -13.89
N LEU A 99 13.34 -9.94 -14.27
CA LEU A 99 13.37 -9.49 -15.66
C LEU A 99 14.52 -10.11 -16.47
N ASP A 100 15.64 -10.46 -15.83
CA ASP A 100 16.74 -11.21 -16.47
C ASP A 100 16.31 -12.64 -16.84
N THR A 101 15.43 -13.24 -16.03
CA THR A 101 14.90 -14.61 -16.25
C THR A 101 13.59 -14.62 -17.06
N ASN A 102 12.82 -13.53 -17.04
CA ASN A 102 11.60 -13.33 -17.83
C ASN A 102 11.47 -11.87 -18.27
N SER A 103 12.02 -11.57 -19.43
CA SER A 103 12.06 -10.20 -19.98
C SER A 103 10.72 -9.69 -20.50
N GLU A 104 9.70 -10.54 -20.64
CA GLU A 104 8.40 -10.19 -21.21
C GLU A 104 7.36 -9.77 -20.15
N ASN A 105 7.71 -9.74 -18.87
CA ASN A 105 6.77 -9.37 -17.82
C ASN A 105 6.60 -7.84 -17.69
N ASP A 106 5.67 -7.28 -18.47
CA ASP A 106 5.38 -5.85 -18.50
C ASP A 106 4.92 -5.28 -17.14
N GLU A 107 4.26 -6.08 -16.29
CA GLU A 107 3.89 -5.63 -14.95
C GLU A 107 5.13 -5.41 -14.07
N LEU A 108 6.12 -6.30 -14.14
CA LEU A 108 7.37 -6.16 -13.39
C LEU A 108 8.21 -4.99 -13.92
N LYS A 109 8.26 -4.77 -15.24
CA LYS A 109 8.87 -3.57 -15.83
C LYS A 109 8.25 -2.29 -15.29
N ALA A 110 6.92 -2.20 -15.29
CA ALA A 110 6.22 -1.03 -14.77
C ALA A 110 6.40 -0.85 -13.24
N ILE A 111 6.49 -1.95 -12.48
CA ILE A 111 6.78 -1.91 -11.03
C ILE A 111 8.21 -1.40 -10.78
N LEU A 112 9.20 -1.91 -11.54
CA LEU A 112 10.59 -1.47 -11.44
C LEU A 112 10.70 0.01 -11.81
N ALA A 113 10.08 0.44 -12.91
CA ALA A 113 10.01 1.85 -13.28
C ALA A 113 9.49 2.73 -12.13
N VAL A 114 8.40 2.34 -11.47
CA VAL A 114 7.87 3.07 -10.30
C VAL A 114 8.88 3.19 -9.16
N LYS A 115 9.73 2.17 -8.95
CA LYS A 115 10.79 2.22 -7.93
C LYS A 115 11.91 3.18 -8.35
N LEU A 116 12.27 3.22 -9.63
CA LEU A 116 13.32 4.09 -10.17
C LEU A 116 12.89 5.56 -10.32
N ALA A 117 11.57 5.85 -10.34
CA ALA A 117 10.99 7.16 -10.66
C ALA A 117 11.48 8.36 -9.80
N GLN A 118 12.01 8.13 -8.60
CA GLN A 118 12.50 9.21 -7.70
C GLN A 118 13.99 9.05 -7.38
N THR A 119 14.74 8.44 -8.29
CA THR A 119 16.14 8.08 -8.11
C THR A 119 17.01 8.70 -9.20
N THR A 120 18.32 8.53 -9.08
CA THR A 120 19.27 8.89 -10.14
C THR A 120 19.14 8.01 -11.39
N GLU A 121 18.48 6.86 -11.30
CA GLU A 121 18.26 5.91 -12.39
C GLU A 121 16.94 6.21 -13.16
N TYR A 122 16.56 7.48 -13.24
CA TYR A 122 15.31 7.92 -13.87
C TYR A 122 15.18 7.49 -15.33
N ASP A 123 16.23 7.66 -16.13
CA ASP A 123 16.21 7.38 -17.58
C ASP A 123 15.90 5.91 -17.84
N GLU A 124 16.33 5.02 -16.96
CA GLU A 124 15.98 3.60 -17.04
C GLU A 124 14.50 3.37 -16.68
N GLY A 125 14.01 4.03 -15.63
CA GLY A 125 12.60 3.95 -15.25
C GLY A 125 11.67 4.41 -16.38
N GLU A 126 12.02 5.46 -17.11
CA GLU A 126 11.25 5.91 -18.28
C GLU A 126 11.23 4.87 -19.40
N ARG A 127 12.40 4.33 -19.79
CA ARG A 127 12.46 3.26 -20.81
C ARG A 127 11.63 2.03 -20.43
N LEU A 128 11.77 1.54 -19.20
CA LEU A 128 11.01 0.38 -18.72
C LEU A 128 9.50 0.64 -18.69
N MET A 129 9.09 1.87 -18.38
CA MET A 129 7.69 2.28 -18.41
C MET A 129 7.13 2.30 -19.84
N GLU A 130 7.91 2.80 -20.80
CA GLU A 130 7.53 2.82 -22.23
C GLU A 130 7.41 1.39 -22.78
N GLU A 131 8.41 0.54 -22.55
CA GLU A 131 8.37 -0.87 -22.95
C GLU A 131 7.16 -1.60 -22.37
N ALA A 132 6.87 -1.40 -21.08
CA ALA A 132 5.71 -2.03 -20.44
C ALA A 132 4.38 -1.59 -21.08
N LEU A 133 4.27 -0.29 -21.41
CA LEU A 133 3.07 0.25 -22.03
C LEU A 133 2.92 -0.20 -23.49
N GLU A 134 4.03 -0.38 -24.21
CA GLU A 134 4.03 -0.92 -25.58
C GLU A 134 3.64 -2.40 -25.64
N GLY A 135 4.18 -3.22 -24.74
CA GLY A 135 3.85 -4.65 -24.67
C GLY A 135 2.41 -4.90 -24.26
N SER A 136 1.91 -4.12 -23.30
CA SER A 136 0.59 -4.33 -22.67
C SER A 136 -0.24 -3.04 -22.56
N PRO A 137 -0.62 -2.40 -23.68
CA PRO A 137 -1.21 -1.05 -23.70
C PRO A 137 -2.58 -0.93 -23.04
N ASN A 138 -3.27 -2.06 -22.84
CA ASN A 138 -4.63 -2.12 -22.30
C ASN A 138 -4.72 -2.92 -21.00
N ALA A 139 -3.61 -3.45 -20.49
CA ALA A 139 -3.61 -4.31 -19.31
C ALA A 139 -3.80 -3.46 -18.03
N PRO A 140 -4.90 -3.63 -17.26
CA PRO A 140 -5.20 -2.76 -16.12
C PRO A 140 -4.13 -2.74 -15.02
N ASN A 141 -3.47 -3.88 -14.81
CA ASN A 141 -2.33 -4.02 -13.89
C ASN A 141 -1.13 -3.16 -14.34
N VAL A 142 -0.75 -3.21 -15.62
CA VAL A 142 0.33 -2.39 -16.18
C VAL A 142 -0.02 -0.90 -16.13
N ILE A 143 -1.18 -0.53 -16.68
CA ILE A 143 -1.66 0.86 -16.70
C ILE A 143 -1.68 1.47 -15.31
N ARG A 144 -2.09 0.70 -14.29
CA ARG A 144 -2.08 1.16 -12.90
C ARG A 144 -0.69 1.62 -12.45
N TYR A 145 0.35 0.87 -12.77
CA TYR A 145 1.72 1.21 -12.38
C TYR A 145 2.31 2.29 -13.27
N VAL A 146 2.04 2.30 -14.58
CA VAL A 146 2.44 3.38 -15.48
C VAL A 146 1.83 4.72 -15.02
N GLY A 147 0.54 4.75 -14.70
CA GLY A 147 -0.11 5.93 -14.12
C GLY A 147 0.53 6.35 -12.79
N LYS A 148 0.89 5.40 -11.93
CA LYS A 148 1.62 5.66 -10.68
C LYS A 148 3.04 6.22 -10.96
N PHE A 149 3.76 5.70 -11.95
CA PHE A 149 5.07 6.18 -12.37
C PHE A 149 4.98 7.65 -12.78
N LEU A 150 4.12 7.96 -13.74
CA LEU A 150 3.91 9.33 -14.26
C LEU A 150 3.56 10.31 -13.12
N ARG A 151 2.64 9.92 -12.22
CA ARG A 151 2.28 10.75 -11.05
C ARG A 151 3.47 10.95 -10.09
N THR A 152 4.32 9.95 -9.93
CA THR A 152 5.46 9.97 -9.02
C THR A 152 6.62 10.79 -9.61
N TYR A 153 6.81 10.69 -10.91
CA TYR A 153 7.75 11.50 -11.70
C TYR A 153 7.36 12.98 -11.71
N GLY A 154 6.07 13.27 -11.81
CA GLY A 154 5.54 14.65 -11.78
C GLY A 154 4.66 14.99 -12.96
N ASP A 155 4.62 14.15 -13.99
CA ASP A 155 3.71 14.28 -15.14
C ASP A 155 2.30 13.77 -14.78
N VAL A 156 1.61 14.56 -13.95
CA VAL A 156 0.28 14.21 -13.44
C VAL A 156 -0.78 14.29 -14.56
N GLU A 157 -0.61 15.15 -15.56
CA GLU A 157 -1.58 15.27 -16.67
C GLU A 157 -1.55 14.05 -17.59
N ARG A 158 -0.37 13.57 -17.99
CA ARG A 158 -0.25 12.34 -18.79
C ARG A 158 -0.80 11.14 -18.02
N SER A 159 -0.58 11.10 -16.70
CA SER A 159 -1.17 10.08 -15.84
C SER A 159 -2.71 10.11 -15.88
N ILE A 160 -3.34 11.28 -15.74
CA ILE A 160 -4.80 11.43 -15.79
C ILE A 160 -5.33 11.01 -17.16
N ALA A 161 -4.70 11.46 -18.26
CA ALA A 161 -5.12 11.14 -19.62
C ALA A 161 -5.06 9.62 -19.88
N LEU A 162 -3.96 8.97 -19.50
CA LEU A 162 -3.79 7.52 -19.62
C LEU A 162 -4.86 6.76 -18.83
N LEU A 163 -5.03 7.11 -17.55
CA LEU A 163 -5.97 6.40 -16.67
C LEU A 163 -7.43 6.60 -17.08
N LYS A 164 -7.79 7.78 -17.63
CA LYS A 164 -9.13 8.01 -18.20
C LYS A 164 -9.39 7.12 -19.41
N ARG A 165 -8.45 7.08 -20.37
CA ARG A 165 -8.53 6.19 -21.54
C ARG A 165 -8.65 4.72 -21.14
N ALA A 166 -7.99 4.33 -20.05
CA ALA A 166 -8.10 2.99 -19.52
C ALA A 166 -9.49 2.67 -18.96
N LEU A 167 -10.14 3.64 -18.29
CA LEU A 167 -11.51 3.49 -17.80
C LEU A 167 -12.55 3.45 -18.92
N GLU A 168 -12.28 4.04 -20.09
CA GLU A 168 -13.15 3.87 -21.27
C GLU A 168 -13.24 2.40 -21.69
N LYS A 169 -12.16 1.62 -21.51
CA LYS A 169 -12.11 0.18 -21.84
C LYS A 169 -12.49 -0.71 -20.66
N SER A 170 -12.11 -0.33 -19.45
CA SER A 170 -12.33 -1.10 -18.23
C SER A 170 -12.92 -0.20 -17.13
N PRO A 171 -14.22 0.14 -17.22
CA PRO A 171 -14.85 1.07 -16.29
C PRO A 171 -14.95 0.53 -14.86
N ALA A 172 -14.91 -0.80 -14.68
CA ALA A 172 -15.06 -1.46 -13.38
C ALA A 172 -13.73 -1.65 -12.62
N SER A 173 -12.67 -0.92 -12.96
CA SER A 173 -11.37 -1.08 -12.29
C SER A 173 -11.22 -0.16 -11.08
N ALA A 174 -11.48 -0.71 -9.88
CA ALA A 174 -11.32 -0.01 -8.59
C ALA A 174 -9.92 0.61 -8.42
N PHE A 175 -8.89 -0.09 -8.91
CA PHE A 175 -7.50 0.34 -8.82
C PHE A 175 -7.18 1.55 -9.70
N ILE A 176 -7.76 1.62 -10.90
CA ILE A 176 -7.56 2.75 -11.82
C ILE A 176 -8.31 3.99 -11.30
N HIS A 177 -9.54 3.80 -10.81
CA HIS A 177 -10.27 4.85 -10.08
C HIS A 177 -9.45 5.41 -8.91
N HIS A 178 -8.87 4.54 -8.08
CA HIS A 178 -8.00 4.98 -6.99
C HIS A 178 -6.75 5.75 -7.49
N GLN A 179 -6.08 5.33 -8.58
CA GLN A 179 -4.95 6.10 -9.12
C GLN A 179 -5.38 7.48 -9.66
N LEU A 180 -6.53 7.59 -10.31
CA LEU A 180 -7.07 8.88 -10.77
C LEU A 180 -7.33 9.82 -9.60
N ALA A 181 -7.94 9.32 -8.52
CA ALA A 181 -8.14 10.09 -7.32
C ALA A 181 -6.82 10.63 -6.75
N LEU A 182 -5.77 9.81 -6.69
CA LEU A 182 -4.45 10.26 -6.25
C LEU A 182 -3.82 11.30 -7.17
N CYS A 183 -4.09 11.26 -8.48
CA CYS A 183 -3.67 12.31 -9.41
C CYS A 183 -4.39 13.63 -9.13
N TYR A 184 -5.70 13.59 -8.95
CA TYR A 184 -6.48 14.78 -8.59
C TYR A 184 -6.04 15.38 -7.26
N LYS A 185 -5.81 14.54 -6.24
CA LYS A 185 -5.22 14.97 -4.95
C LYS A 185 -3.87 15.65 -5.14
N ARG A 186 -3.00 15.09 -5.98
CA ARG A 186 -1.67 15.68 -6.26
C ARG A 186 -1.80 17.06 -6.92
N LYS A 187 -2.70 17.23 -7.90
CA LYS A 187 -3.00 18.54 -8.51
C LYS A 187 -3.53 19.53 -7.47
N THR A 188 -4.49 19.11 -6.64
CA THR A 188 -5.02 19.94 -5.55
C THR A 188 -3.90 20.42 -4.62
N THR A 189 -2.99 19.53 -4.21
CA THR A 189 -1.86 19.88 -3.36
C THR A 189 -0.87 20.83 -4.05
N SER A 190 -0.61 20.66 -5.36
CA SER A 190 0.26 21.58 -6.11
C SER A 190 -0.34 22.98 -6.18
N LEU A 191 -1.61 23.08 -6.57
CA LEU A 191 -2.32 24.34 -6.64
C LEU A 191 -2.46 25.04 -5.29
N GLN A 192 -2.63 24.30 -4.19
CA GLN A 192 -2.64 24.88 -2.85
C GLN A 192 -1.28 25.48 -2.45
N ARG A 193 -0.18 24.89 -2.92
CA ARG A 193 1.18 25.41 -2.67
C ARG A 193 1.50 26.62 -3.53
N GLU A 194 1.07 26.60 -4.79
CA GLU A 194 1.25 27.70 -5.75
C GLU A 194 0.30 28.88 -5.49
N GLY A 195 -0.92 28.59 -5.01
CA GLY A 195 -2.04 29.52 -4.80
C GLY A 195 -1.85 30.54 -3.67
N SER A 196 -0.68 30.62 -3.05
CA SER A 196 -0.29 31.71 -2.15
C SER A 196 -0.28 33.09 -2.83
N GLN A 197 -0.40 33.15 -4.17
CA GLN A 197 -0.31 34.38 -4.97
C GLN A 197 -1.60 34.79 -5.72
N ASN A 198 -2.64 33.94 -5.84
CA ASN A 198 -3.89 34.28 -6.56
C ASN A 198 -5.12 33.58 -5.94
N SER A 199 -5.94 34.33 -5.19
CA SER A 199 -6.86 33.79 -4.17
C SER A 199 -8.20 33.23 -4.68
N HIS A 200 -8.85 33.83 -5.69
CA HIS A 200 -10.24 33.49 -6.00
C HIS A 200 -10.43 32.40 -7.07
N SER A 201 -9.68 32.44 -8.18
CA SER A 201 -9.79 31.43 -9.24
C SER A 201 -9.23 30.07 -8.82
N SER A 202 -8.20 30.07 -7.95
CA SER A 202 -7.59 28.85 -7.42
C SER A 202 -8.56 28.07 -6.52
N GLY A 203 -9.42 28.76 -5.75
CA GLY A 203 -10.39 28.12 -4.86
C GLY A 203 -11.41 27.26 -5.60
N ALA A 204 -11.96 27.77 -6.71
CA ALA A 204 -12.94 27.03 -7.52
C ALA A 204 -12.33 25.80 -8.19
N GLU A 205 -11.12 25.89 -8.73
CA GLU A 205 -10.45 24.72 -9.33
C GLU A 205 -10.02 23.69 -8.27
N ILE A 206 -9.53 24.13 -7.11
CA ILE A 206 -9.25 23.24 -5.96
C ILE A 206 -10.51 22.46 -5.58
N GLN A 207 -11.65 23.14 -5.51
CA GLN A 207 -12.93 22.49 -5.19
C GLN A 207 -13.36 21.49 -6.27
N ARG A 208 -13.17 21.84 -7.56
CA ARG A 208 -13.45 20.96 -8.68
C ARG A 208 -12.59 19.70 -8.65
N LEU A 209 -11.29 19.85 -8.42
CA LEU A 209 -10.34 18.73 -8.32
C LEU A 209 -10.64 17.85 -7.11
N ARG A 210 -10.99 18.44 -5.96
CA ARG A 210 -11.43 17.69 -4.79
C ARG A 210 -12.70 16.87 -5.08
N SER A 211 -13.67 17.46 -5.78
CA SER A 211 -14.89 16.75 -6.16
C SER A 211 -14.60 15.56 -7.09
N GLN A 212 -13.67 15.71 -8.04
CA GLN A 212 -13.20 14.60 -8.88
C GLN A 212 -12.46 13.52 -8.07
N CYS A 213 -11.64 13.93 -7.10
CA CYS A 213 -10.95 13.01 -6.20
C CYS A 213 -11.95 12.15 -5.40
N ILE A 214 -12.93 12.79 -4.76
CA ILE A 214 -13.99 12.11 -4.00
C ILE A 214 -14.79 11.16 -4.91
N TYR A 215 -15.22 11.62 -6.08
CA TYR A 215 -15.96 10.77 -7.04
C TYR A 215 -15.21 9.48 -7.39
N HIS A 216 -13.92 9.59 -7.72
CA HIS A 216 -13.12 8.43 -8.08
C HIS A 216 -12.81 7.54 -6.86
N LEU A 217 -12.69 8.10 -5.65
CA LEU A 217 -12.56 7.30 -4.43
C LEU A 217 -13.85 6.56 -4.09
N ASP A 218 -15.01 7.21 -4.18
CA ASP A 218 -16.33 6.58 -3.99
C ASP A 218 -16.49 5.39 -4.96
N LYS A 219 -16.14 5.57 -6.25
CA LYS A 219 -16.16 4.48 -7.22
C LYS A 219 -15.18 3.36 -6.87
N ALA A 220 -13.99 3.69 -6.38
CA ALA A 220 -13.01 2.68 -5.98
C ALA A 220 -13.48 1.84 -4.78
N THR A 221 -14.16 2.45 -3.81
CA THR A 221 -14.67 1.76 -2.62
C THR A 221 -15.97 1.00 -2.91
N GLU A 222 -16.82 1.49 -3.82
CA GLU A 222 -17.99 0.76 -4.34
C GLU A 222 -17.58 -0.50 -5.09
N LEU A 223 -16.62 -0.39 -6.01
CA LEU A 223 -16.14 -1.52 -6.82
C LEU A 223 -15.33 -2.55 -6.01
N LYS A 224 -14.70 -2.12 -4.90
CA LYS A 224 -13.90 -2.99 -4.03
C LYS A 224 -14.21 -2.70 -2.56
N PRO A 225 -15.26 -3.33 -2.00
CA PRO A 225 -15.56 -3.24 -0.58
C PRO A 225 -14.37 -3.64 0.30
N GLY A 226 -14.06 -2.79 1.28
CA GLY A 226 -12.90 -2.93 2.14
C GLY A 226 -11.55 -2.73 1.44
N PHE A 227 -11.50 -1.84 0.44
CA PHE A 227 -10.27 -1.23 -0.04
C PHE A 227 -9.80 -0.14 0.95
N ILE A 228 -9.28 -0.57 2.10
CA ILE A 228 -9.03 0.26 3.30
C ILE A 228 -8.22 1.53 2.98
N ILE A 229 -7.21 1.44 2.12
CA ILE A 229 -6.41 2.60 1.70
C ILE A 229 -7.27 3.65 0.99
N ALA A 230 -8.13 3.24 0.05
CA ALA A 230 -9.03 4.15 -0.66
C ALA A 230 -10.12 4.71 0.26
N MET A 231 -10.65 3.90 1.18
CA MET A 231 -11.64 4.33 2.17
C MET A 231 -11.05 5.38 3.14
N THR A 232 -9.82 5.17 3.60
CA THR A 232 -9.10 6.13 4.45
C THR A 232 -8.87 7.44 3.71
N GLU A 233 -8.44 7.37 2.44
CA GLU A 233 -8.25 8.56 1.60
C GLU A 233 -9.58 9.29 1.35
N LEU A 234 -10.68 8.57 1.16
CA LEU A 234 -12.02 9.14 1.00
C LEU A 234 -12.45 9.92 2.25
N ALA A 235 -12.24 9.35 3.44
CA ALA A 235 -12.52 10.03 4.71
C ALA A 235 -11.69 11.32 4.86
N ILE A 236 -10.40 11.27 4.49
CA ILE A 236 -9.52 12.46 4.46
C ILE A 236 -10.07 13.52 3.49
N GLN A 237 -10.49 13.13 2.29
CA GLN A 237 -11.02 14.08 1.30
C GLN A 237 -12.34 14.71 1.75
N TYR A 238 -13.27 13.96 2.36
CA TYR A 238 -14.48 14.53 2.97
C TYR A 238 -14.14 15.50 4.10
N SER A 239 -13.11 15.18 4.90
CA SER A 239 -12.63 16.10 5.93
C SER A 239 -12.14 17.39 5.33
N GLU A 240 -11.28 17.32 4.31
CA GLU A 240 -10.74 18.48 3.59
C GLU A 240 -11.83 19.33 2.93
N ASP A 241 -12.90 18.70 2.47
CA ASP A 241 -14.11 19.33 1.91
C ASP A 241 -14.99 20.01 2.98
N GLY A 242 -14.66 19.86 4.26
CA GLY A 242 -15.43 20.42 5.38
C GLY A 242 -16.63 19.58 5.81
N LYS A 243 -16.89 18.44 5.18
CA LYS A 243 -17.96 17.50 5.53
C LYS A 243 -17.54 16.60 6.68
N LEU A 244 -17.39 17.20 7.87
CA LEU A 244 -16.78 16.54 9.03
C LEU A 244 -17.59 15.33 9.52
N ASP A 245 -18.92 15.38 9.50
CA ASP A 245 -19.78 14.26 9.92
C ASP A 245 -19.67 13.07 8.98
N ARG A 246 -19.58 13.33 7.68
CA ARG A 246 -19.34 12.28 6.69
C ARG A 246 -17.92 11.71 6.80
N ALA A 247 -16.93 12.56 7.08
CA ALA A 247 -15.56 12.11 7.30
C ALA A 247 -15.47 11.18 8.52
N GLU A 248 -16.11 11.55 9.62
CA GLU A 248 -16.24 10.74 10.84
C GLU A 248 -16.86 9.37 10.54
N GLU A 249 -18.04 9.35 9.89
CA GLU A 249 -18.71 8.11 9.50
C GLU A 249 -17.80 7.21 8.66
N MET A 250 -17.11 7.78 7.66
CA MET A 250 -16.19 7.02 6.81
C MET A 250 -14.98 6.51 7.58
N PHE A 251 -14.43 7.27 8.54
CA PHE A 251 -13.33 6.80 9.38
C PHE A 251 -13.76 5.62 10.26
N GLN A 252 -14.93 5.71 10.90
CA GLN A 252 -15.48 4.64 11.74
C GLN A 252 -15.73 3.36 10.93
N GLN A 253 -16.36 3.47 9.76
CA GLN A 253 -16.57 2.33 8.85
C GLN A 253 -15.24 1.72 8.36
N THR A 254 -14.27 2.58 8.06
CA THR A 254 -12.93 2.13 7.64
C THR A 254 -12.21 1.40 8.77
N LEU A 255 -12.32 1.89 10.00
CA LEU A 255 -11.72 1.26 11.18
C LEU A 255 -12.32 -0.12 11.43
N GLN A 256 -13.65 -0.22 11.45
CA GLN A 256 -14.34 -1.51 11.59
C GLN A 256 -13.88 -2.50 10.51
N THR A 257 -13.85 -2.07 9.25
CA THR A 257 -13.40 -2.94 8.14
C THR A 257 -11.94 -3.37 8.28
N ALA A 258 -11.08 -2.48 8.80
CA ALA A 258 -9.67 -2.77 9.03
C ALA A 258 -9.47 -3.77 10.17
N GLU A 259 -10.26 -3.68 11.24
CA GLU A 259 -10.28 -4.63 12.34
C GLU A 259 -10.76 -6.01 11.90
N GLU A 260 -11.89 -6.08 11.19
CA GLU A 260 -12.46 -7.33 10.65
C GLU A 260 -11.48 -8.07 9.73
N LYS A 261 -10.75 -7.33 8.89
CA LYS A 261 -9.74 -7.90 7.98
C LYS A 261 -8.38 -8.11 8.63
N ASN A 262 -8.18 -7.57 9.83
CA ASN A 262 -6.89 -7.46 10.50
C ASN A 262 -5.79 -6.91 9.55
N GLU A 263 -6.13 -5.85 8.80
CA GLU A 263 -5.24 -5.22 7.83
C GLU A 263 -5.32 -3.70 7.95
N GLY A 264 -4.17 -3.02 7.90
CA GLY A 264 -4.14 -1.57 7.69
C GLY A 264 -4.59 -0.72 8.88
N GLN A 265 -4.91 -1.31 10.04
CA GLN A 265 -5.39 -0.58 11.23
C GLN A 265 -4.48 0.59 11.60
N GLN A 266 -3.16 0.37 11.55
CA GLN A 266 -2.18 1.39 11.90
C GLN A 266 -2.27 2.65 11.01
N GLN A 267 -2.54 2.49 9.72
CA GLN A 267 -2.74 3.63 8.81
C GLN A 267 -4.04 4.37 9.12
N VAL A 268 -5.11 3.63 9.42
CA VAL A 268 -6.42 4.19 9.77
C VAL A 268 -6.31 4.97 11.08
N TYR A 269 -5.72 4.40 12.13
CA TYR A 269 -5.50 5.05 13.41
C TYR A 269 -4.72 6.36 13.28
N LEU A 270 -3.60 6.37 12.55
CA LEU A 270 -2.84 7.60 12.32
C LEU A 270 -3.70 8.68 11.64
N SER A 271 -4.40 8.30 10.57
CA SER A 271 -5.19 9.23 9.77
C SER A 271 -6.39 9.78 10.54
N TYR A 272 -7.03 8.92 11.32
CA TYR A 272 -8.18 9.28 12.14
C TYR A 272 -7.78 10.15 13.33
N ALA A 273 -6.67 9.84 14.01
CA ALA A 273 -6.10 10.68 15.04
C ALA A 273 -5.76 12.10 14.53
N GLN A 274 -5.21 12.22 13.32
CA GLN A 274 -4.95 13.52 12.69
C GLN A 274 -6.24 14.28 12.38
N PHE A 275 -7.27 13.58 11.88
CA PHE A 275 -8.59 14.16 11.68
C PHE A 275 -9.18 14.70 12.99
N LEU A 276 -9.19 13.89 14.05
CA LEU A 276 -9.70 14.26 15.37
C LEU A 276 -8.93 15.47 15.92
N GLN A 277 -7.60 15.44 15.86
CA GLN A 277 -6.75 16.51 16.39
C GLN A 277 -6.93 17.84 15.65
N TYR A 278 -6.89 17.83 14.32
CA TYR A 278 -6.77 19.07 13.53
C TYR A 278 -8.10 19.59 12.99
N ARG A 279 -9.08 18.70 12.78
CA ARG A 279 -10.34 19.03 12.09
C ARG A 279 -11.50 19.07 13.08
N ARG A 280 -11.67 18.03 13.90
CA ARG A 280 -12.68 18.00 14.99
C ARG A 280 -12.25 18.75 16.25
N ARG A 281 -10.94 18.90 16.45
CA ARG A 281 -10.34 19.45 17.67
C ARG A 281 -10.61 18.61 18.93
N ASP A 282 -10.85 17.32 18.76
CA ASP A 282 -10.91 16.35 19.85
C ASP A 282 -9.51 15.81 20.15
N LEU A 283 -8.80 16.51 21.03
CA LEU A 283 -7.45 16.12 21.41
C LEU A 283 -7.40 14.86 22.29
N PRO A 284 -8.27 14.66 23.29
CA PRO A 284 -8.30 13.43 24.07
C PRO A 284 -8.44 12.17 23.21
N GLU A 285 -9.42 12.14 22.31
CA GLU A 285 -9.65 10.97 21.47
C GLU A 285 -8.53 10.76 20.44
N ALA A 286 -8.01 11.86 19.87
CA ALA A 286 -6.84 11.79 19.00
C ALA A 286 -5.62 11.14 19.69
N ILE A 287 -5.37 11.44 20.98
CA ILE A 287 -4.28 10.82 21.74
C ILE A 287 -4.48 9.31 21.84
N THR A 288 -5.70 8.85 22.11
CA THR A 288 -6.03 7.42 22.17
C THR A 288 -5.63 6.73 20.86
N TYR A 289 -6.06 7.25 19.71
CA TYR A 289 -5.74 6.62 18.43
C TYR A 289 -4.26 6.73 18.03
N TYR A 290 -3.56 7.80 18.40
CA TYR A 290 -2.10 7.83 18.25
C TYR A 290 -1.41 6.75 19.10
N MET A 291 -1.90 6.49 20.31
CA MET A 291 -1.38 5.42 21.17
C MET A 291 -1.70 4.03 20.59
N GLU A 292 -2.92 3.78 20.10
CA GLU A 292 -3.27 2.52 19.44
C GLU A 292 -2.42 2.27 18.18
N CYS A 293 -2.14 3.33 17.41
CA CYS A 293 -1.23 3.25 16.26
C CYS A 293 0.20 2.82 16.67
N LEU A 294 0.71 3.34 17.79
CA LEU A 294 2.04 2.98 18.32
C LEU A 294 2.10 1.56 18.87
N LYS A 295 1.05 1.11 19.56
CA LYS A 295 0.97 -0.23 20.14
C LYS A 295 1.09 -1.35 19.11
N ILE A 296 0.68 -1.10 17.86
CA ILE A 296 0.81 -2.09 16.78
C ILE A 296 2.28 -2.35 16.45
N ASP A 297 3.04 -1.30 16.14
CA ASP A 297 4.46 -1.35 15.80
C ASP A 297 5.03 0.07 15.74
N GLU A 298 5.88 0.42 16.70
CA GLU A 298 6.47 1.76 16.81
C GLU A 298 7.52 2.07 15.74
N ASP A 299 8.15 1.05 15.15
CA ASP A 299 9.24 1.18 14.18
C ASP A 299 8.74 1.45 12.76
N THR A 300 7.46 1.20 12.50
CA THR A 300 6.83 1.57 11.24
C THR A 300 6.80 3.09 11.04
N ILE A 301 6.70 3.51 9.77
CA ILE A 301 6.54 4.93 9.42
C ILE A 301 5.33 5.56 10.12
N ASN A 302 4.23 4.79 10.28
CA ASN A 302 3.02 5.29 10.91
C ASN A 302 3.16 5.36 12.43
N GLY A 303 3.76 4.35 13.07
CA GLY A 303 4.13 4.38 14.48
C GLY A 303 5.03 5.57 14.80
N GLN A 304 6.14 5.73 14.09
CA GLN A 304 7.04 6.87 14.25
C GLN A 304 6.36 8.23 14.04
N LYS A 305 5.42 8.34 13.09
CA LYS A 305 4.61 9.57 12.92
C LYS A 305 3.71 9.81 14.13
N SER A 306 3.03 8.80 14.64
CA SER A 306 2.20 8.90 15.84
C SER A 306 3.01 9.31 17.07
N ALA A 307 4.20 8.73 17.29
CA ALA A 307 5.14 9.17 18.33
C ALA A 307 5.49 10.66 18.19
N LYS A 308 5.81 11.11 16.97
CA LYS A 308 6.10 12.53 16.70
C LYS A 308 4.90 13.43 17.04
N HIS A 309 3.67 13.01 16.77
CA HIS A 309 2.48 13.77 17.15
C HIS A 309 2.29 13.82 18.68
N LEU A 310 2.43 12.68 19.38
CA LEU A 310 2.32 12.62 20.83
C LEU A 310 3.39 13.47 21.54
N ASN A 311 4.64 13.40 21.09
CA ASN A 311 5.73 14.22 21.63
C ASN A 311 5.42 15.72 21.47
N LYS A 312 4.97 16.15 20.28
CA LYS A 312 4.54 17.55 20.06
C LYS A 312 3.39 17.98 20.97
N ILE A 313 2.46 17.08 21.28
CA ILE A 313 1.35 17.37 22.21
C ILE A 313 1.89 17.52 23.63
N ASN A 314 2.78 16.63 24.07
CA ASN A 314 3.38 16.65 25.40
C ASN A 314 4.24 17.91 25.63
N ASP A 315 5.05 18.30 24.64
CA ASP A 315 5.89 19.51 24.70
C ASP A 315 5.02 20.77 24.89
N ARG A 316 3.91 20.87 24.15
CA ARG A 316 2.95 21.98 24.26
C ARG A 316 2.22 22.04 25.61
N ARG A 317 2.03 20.90 26.28
CA ARG A 317 1.45 20.84 27.62
C ARG A 317 2.49 21.25 28.68
N SER A 318 3.70 20.73 28.57
CA SER A 318 4.82 21.04 29.46
C SER A 318 5.21 22.51 29.41
N SER A 319 5.21 23.14 28.23
CA SER A 319 5.47 24.57 28.07
C SER A 319 4.39 25.47 28.68
N LYS A 320 3.16 24.96 28.84
CA LYS A 320 2.03 25.69 29.46
C LYS A 320 1.94 25.48 30.97
N SER A 321 2.72 24.56 31.54
CA SER A 321 2.75 24.26 32.97
C SER A 321 4.19 24.30 33.51
N PRO A 322 4.78 25.50 33.73
CA PRO A 322 6.17 25.63 34.17
C PRO A 322 6.45 25.01 35.55
N GLY A 323 5.42 24.60 36.30
CA GLY A 323 5.54 24.03 37.65
C GLY A 323 5.49 22.50 37.77
N SER A 324 5.15 21.73 36.73
CA SER A 324 5.03 20.26 36.84
C SER A 324 6.23 19.46 36.33
N GLY A 325 7.24 20.15 35.77
CA GLY A 325 8.41 19.55 35.10
C GLY A 325 9.35 18.71 35.98
N ARG A 326 9.12 18.63 37.30
CA ARG A 326 9.88 17.74 38.21
C ARG A 326 9.21 16.39 38.47
N ALA A 327 7.92 16.19 38.14
CA ALA A 327 7.20 14.97 38.51
C ALA A 327 7.13 13.88 37.40
N GLN A 328 7.27 14.25 36.12
CA GLN A 328 7.08 13.30 35.00
C GLN A 328 8.37 12.71 34.40
N ARG A 329 9.55 13.27 34.71
CA ARG A 329 10.83 12.60 34.38
C ARG A 329 11.09 11.33 35.19
N THR A 330 10.25 11.04 36.18
CA THR A 330 10.35 9.87 37.07
C THR A 330 9.61 8.62 36.59
N PHE A 331 8.75 8.72 35.56
CA PHE A 331 8.04 7.54 35.03
C PHE A 331 8.83 6.77 33.98
N VAL A 332 9.49 7.47 33.04
CA VAL A 332 10.33 6.82 32.01
C VAL A 332 11.56 6.12 32.62
N ARG A 333 12.04 6.59 33.79
CA ARG A 333 13.23 6.02 34.45
C ARG A 333 12.96 4.86 35.40
N LYS A 334 11.69 4.50 35.66
CA LYS A 334 11.33 3.43 36.60
C LYS A 334 11.06 2.09 35.92
N GLU A 335 10.74 2.06 34.63
CA GLU A 335 10.61 0.81 33.87
C GLU A 335 11.97 0.27 33.39
N GLU A 336 12.93 1.15 33.06
CA GLU A 336 14.31 0.75 32.73
C GLU A 336 15.11 0.17 33.91
N ARG A 337 14.61 0.26 35.15
CA ARG A 337 15.26 -0.32 36.35
C ARG A 337 14.65 -1.63 36.85
N ASN A 338 13.51 -2.05 36.30
CA ASN A 338 12.81 -3.27 36.72
C ASN A 338 12.86 -4.41 35.70
N ALA A 339 13.62 -4.25 34.61
CA ALA A 339 13.98 -5.33 33.70
C ALA A 339 15.48 -5.60 33.77
N GLY A 340 15.89 -6.28 34.84
CA GLY A 340 17.22 -6.87 35.02
C GLY A 340 17.09 -8.05 35.99
N PRO A 341 17.74 -9.18 35.71
CA PRO A 341 19.14 -9.31 36.13
C PRO A 341 20.17 -8.98 35.06
#